data_AF-A0AAW0IP09-F1
#
_entry.id   AF-A0AAW0IP09-F1
#
_cell.length_a   1.000
_cell.length_b   1.000
_cell.length_c   1.000
_cell.angle_alpha   90.00
_cell.angle_beta   90.00
_cell.angle_gamma   90.00
#
_symmetry.space_group_name_H-M   'P 1'
#
loop_
_entity.id
_entity.type
_entity.pdbx_description
1 polymer ?
#
loop_
_entity_poly.entity_id
_entity_poly.type
_entity_poly.pdbx_seq_one_letter_code
_entity_poly.pdbx_strand_id
1 'polypeptide(L)' 'MNLFLQFDVDKSGTMSSYELRTVLKAAGFQLSGHLLQLIILRYTDESLQLDFDDYLNCLVRLENASRECTGEL' A
#
# COMPACT_ATOMS: atom_id res chain seq x y z
N MET A 1 -0.74 2.79 11.23
CA MET A 1 -0.26 1.82 12.24
C MET A 1 -1.24 0.66 12.44
N ASN A 2 -2.52 0.90 12.79
CA ASN A 2 -3.45 -0.20 13.07
C ASN A 2 -3.73 -1.10 11.85
N LEU A 3 -3.86 -0.52 10.64
CA LEU A 3 -3.98 -1.29 9.40
C LEU A 3 -2.76 -2.19 9.14
N PHE A 4 -1.53 -1.71 9.34
CA PHE A 4 -0.37 -2.57 9.10
C PHE A 4 -0.37 -3.82 9.99
N LEU A 5 -0.57 -3.61 11.29
CA LEU A 5 -0.59 -4.69 12.28
C LEU A 5 -1.82 -5.60 12.17
N GLN A 6 -2.94 -5.10 11.64
CA GLN A 6 -4.13 -5.92 11.40
C GLN A 6 -3.96 -6.89 10.23
N PHE A 7 -3.12 -6.52 9.25
CA PHE A 7 -2.96 -7.26 8.02
C PHE A 7 -1.62 -8.00 7.92
N ASP A 8 -0.64 -7.73 8.79
CA ASP A 8 0.52 -8.60 9.06
C ASP A 8 0.09 -9.81 9.90
N VAL A 9 -0.68 -10.71 9.27
CA VAL A 9 -1.35 -11.84 9.96
C VAL A 9 -0.35 -12.86 10.47
N ASP A 10 0.75 -13.06 9.75
CA ASP A 10 1.80 -14.00 10.09
C ASP A 10 2.88 -13.40 11.02
N LYS A 11 2.81 -12.09 11.30
CA LYS A 11 3.78 -11.34 12.09
C LYS A 11 5.19 -11.42 11.50
N SER A 12 5.28 -11.52 10.18
CA SER A 12 6.53 -11.45 9.45
C SER A 12 7.18 -10.07 9.57
N GLY A 13 6.41 -9.04 9.91
CA GLY A 13 6.85 -7.65 9.85
C GLY A 13 6.89 -7.10 8.43
N THR A 14 6.30 -7.84 7.49
CA THR A 14 6.22 -7.50 6.06
C THR A 14 4.82 -7.75 5.52
N MET A 15 4.50 -7.19 4.37
CA MET A 15 3.28 -7.48 3.62
C MET A 15 3.58 -8.02 2.24
N SER A 16 2.91 -9.10 1.91
CA SER A 16 2.81 -9.58 0.54
C SER A 16 1.96 -8.64 -0.32
N SER A 17 2.10 -8.78 -1.64
CA SER A 17 1.23 -8.11 -2.63
C SER A 17 -0.28 -8.34 -2.40
N TYR A 18 -0.67 -9.48 -1.84
CA TYR A 18 -2.07 -9.79 -1.54
C TYR A 18 -2.59 -9.02 -0.33
N GLU A 19 -1.80 -8.95 0.75
CA GLU A 19 -2.12 -8.16 1.94
C GLU A 19 -2.18 -6.68 1.59
N LEU A 20 -1.21 -6.18 0.81
CA LEU A 20 -1.20 -4.79 0.35
C LEU A 20 -2.48 -4.41 -0.42
N ARG A 21 -2.95 -5.27 -1.33
CA ARG A 21 -4.23 -5.04 -2.04
C ARG A 21 -5.39 -4.89 -1.07
N THR A 22 -5.43 -5.74 -0.05
CA THR A 22 -6.52 -5.79 0.92
C THR A 22 -6.48 -4.56 1.83
N VAL A 23 -5.29 -4.18 2.29
CA VAL A 23 -5.05 -2.98 3.11
C VAL A 23 -5.43 -1.71 2.37
N LEU A 24 -5.01 -1.55 1.12
CA LEU A 24 -5.34 -0.36 0.32
C LEU A 24 -6.85 -0.24 0.09
N LYS A 25 -7.52 -1.36 -0.16
CA LYS A 25 -8.99 -1.38 -0.26
C LYS A 25 -9.67 -1.01 1.06
N ALA A 26 -9.16 -1.52 2.19
CA ALA A 26 -9.67 -1.19 3.52
C ALA A 26 -9.40 0.28 3.91
N ALA A 27 -8.31 0.87 3.40
CA ALA A 27 -7.99 2.29 3.54
C ALA A 27 -8.81 3.20 2.58
N GLY A 28 -9.70 2.64 1.76
CA GLY A 28 -10.58 3.40 0.87
C GLY A 28 -10.03 3.65 -0.54
N PHE A 29 -8.84 3.14 -0.87
CA PHE A 29 -8.28 3.27 -2.22
C PHE A 29 -8.89 2.25 -3.19
N GLN A 30 -9.35 2.75 -4.34
CA GLN A 30 -9.80 1.92 -5.46
C GLN A 30 -8.80 2.01 -6.61
N LEU A 31 -7.76 1.18 -6.55
CA LEU A 31 -6.70 1.16 -7.55
C LEU A 31 -7.01 0.15 -8.66
N SER A 32 -6.67 0.51 -9.91
CA SER A 32 -6.68 -0.44 -11.01
C SER A 32 -5.62 -1.53 -10.79
N GLY A 33 -5.80 -2.71 -11.40
CA GLY A 33 -4.83 -3.80 -11.29
C GLY A 33 -3.43 -3.39 -11.76
N HIS A 34 -3.35 -2.57 -12.81
CA HIS A 34 -2.09 -2.07 -13.34
C HIS A 34 -1.40 -1.09 -12.39
N LEU A 35 -2.16 -0.16 -11.77
CA LEU A 35 -1.59 0.77 -10.79
C LEU A 35 -1.08 0.03 -9.55
N LEU A 36 -1.83 -0.97 -9.07
CA LEU A 36 -1.36 -1.80 -7.96
C LEU A 36 -0.05 -2.53 -8.32
N GLN A 37 0.06 -3.07 -9.54
CA GLN A 37 1.29 -3.72 -9.98
C GLN A 37 2.48 -2.75 -10.00
N LEU A 38 2.28 -1.51 -10.46
CA LEU A 38 3.32 -0.47 -10.41
C LEU A 38 3.72 -0.11 -8.98
N ILE A 39 2.77 -0.09 -8.05
CA ILE A 39 3.03 0.15 -6.63
C ILE A 39 3.85 -1.00 -6.05
N ILE A 40 3.45 -2.25 -6.28
CA ILE A 40 4.18 -3.43 -5.82
C ILE A 40 5.63 -3.35 -6.33
N LEU A 41 5.83 -3.21 -7.64
CA LEU A 41 7.16 -3.13 -8.26
C LEU A 41 8.02 -1.96 -7.75
N ARG A 42 7.40 -0.91 -7.20
CA ARG A 42 8.12 0.27 -6.72
C ARG A 42 8.56 0.14 -5.27
N TYR A 43 7.75 -0.49 -4.43
CA TYR A 43 7.95 -0.45 -2.98
C TYR A 43 8.29 -1.81 -2.37
N THR A 44 8.13 -2.93 -3.08
CA THR A 44 8.53 -4.24 -2.55
C THR A 44 9.99 -4.57 -2.88
N ASP A 45 10.58 -5.43 -2.06
CA ASP A 45 11.89 -6.02 -2.30
C ASP A 45 11.88 -7.08 -3.42
N GLU A 46 13.02 -7.74 -3.63
CA GLU A 46 13.18 -8.83 -4.60
C GLU A 46 12.29 -10.05 -4.31
N SER A 47 11.84 -10.21 -3.06
CA SER A 47 10.94 -11.27 -2.61
C SER A 47 9.46 -10.88 -2.70
N LEU A 48 9.15 -9.71 -3.26
CA LEU A 48 7.80 -9.12 -3.33
C LEU A 48 7.18 -8.88 -1.94
N GLN A 49 8.03 -8.59 -0.96
CA GLN A 49 7.64 -8.22 0.39
C GLN A 49 7.79 -6.71 0.60
N LEU A 50 6.85 -6.14 1.32
CA LEU A 50 6.79 -4.73 1.66
C LEU A 50 7.01 -4.58 3.17
N ASP A 51 8.09 -3.92 3.59
CA ASP A 51 8.28 -3.64 5.00
C ASP A 51 7.41 -2.44 5.48
N PHE A 52 7.51 -2.13 6.77
CA PHE A 52 6.72 -1.06 7.37
C PHE A 52 7.06 0.34 6.83
N ASP A 53 8.34 0.61 6.57
CA ASP A 53 8.80 1.93 6.15
C ASP A 53 8.38 2.19 4.70
N ASP A 54 8.52 1.19 3.83
CA ASP A 54 8.06 1.23 2.45
C ASP A 54 6.54 1.29 2.36
N TYR A 55 5.82 0.61 3.25
CA TYR A 55 4.37 0.75 3.40
C TYR A 55 3.95 2.19 3.73
N LEU A 56 4.58 2.82 4.72
CA LEU A 56 4.24 4.17 5.13
C LEU A 56 4.55 5.18 4.02
N ASN A 57 5.71 5.04 3.36
CA ASN A 57 6.10 5.88 2.23
C ASN A 57 5.12 5.74 1.05
N CYS A 58 4.70 4.50 0.75
CA CYS A 58 3.70 4.21 -0.27
C CYS A 58 2.37 4.91 0.03
N LEU A 59 1.87 4.78 1.27
CA LEU A 59 0.61 5.41 1.68
C LEU A 59 0.64 6.94 1.58
N VAL A 60 1.69 7.59 2.08
CA VAL A 60 1.83 9.05 2.02
C VAL A 60 1.80 9.54 0.57
N ARG A 61 2.51 8.84 -0.32
CA ARG A 61 2.53 9.19 -1.75
C ARG A 61 1.18 8.96 -2.42
N LEU A 62 0.49 7.88 -2.09
CA LEU A 62 -0.86 7.59 -2.59
C LEU A 62 -1.87 8.63 -2.11
N GLU A 63 -1.81 9.02 -0.84
CA GLU A 63 -2.68 10.03 -0.27
C GLU A 63 -2.46 11.39 -0.95
N ASN A 64 -1.21 11.82 -1.10
CA ASN A 64 -0.88 13.06 -1.81
C ASN A 64 -1.38 13.03 -3.27
N ALA A 65 -1.13 11.94 -4.00
CA ALA A 65 -1.62 11.79 -5.37
C ALA A 65 -3.16 11.79 -5.46
N SER A 66 -3.85 11.19 -4.47
CA SER A 66 -5.32 11.20 -4.44
C SER A 66 -5.91 12.58 -4.16
N ARG A 67 -5.23 13.41 -3.36
CA ARG A 67 -5.63 14.79 -3.07
C ARG A 67 -5.45 15.70 -4.30
N GLU A 68 -4.33 15.54 -5.02
CA GLU A 68 -4.09 16.26 -6.27
C GLU A 68 -5.13 15.92 -7.35
N CYS A 69 -5.57 14.66 -7.43
CA CYS A 69 -6.63 14.25 -8.36
C CYS A 69 -8.05 14.69 -7.94
N THR A 70 -8.30 14.91 -6.65
CA THR A 70 -9.63 15.30 -6.16
C THR A 70 -9.87 16.80 -6.11
N GLY A 71 -8.84 17.61 -6.32
CA GLY A 71 -8.96 19.06 -6.58
C GLY A 71 -10.02 19.72 -5.72
N GLU A 72 -9.76 19.88 -4.42
CA GLU A 72 -10.44 20.94 -3.69
C GLU A 72 -10.07 22.28 -4.35
N LEU A 73 -11.05 22.86 -5.04
CA LEU A 73 -11.15 24.28 -5.38
C LEU A 73 -11.51 25.09 -4.13
#